data_AF-A0A268JG45-F1
#
_entry.id   AF-A0A268JG45-F1
#
_cell.length_a   1.000
_cell.length_b   1.000
_cell.length_c   1.000
_cell.angle_alpha   90.00
_cell.angle_beta   90.00
_cell.angle_gamma   90.00
#
_symmetry.space_group_name_H-M   'P 1'
#
loop_
_entity.id
_entity.type
_entity.pdbx_description
1 polymer ?
#
loop_
_entity_poly.entity_id
_entity_poly.type
_entity_poly.pdbx_seq_one_letter_code
_entity_poly.pdbx_strand_id
1 'polypeptide(L)' 'MSNKRVKSVSFNTTNPLEREFLEYMEQEKIEFSGYVKELIFADMQHRNAPLKIVQRINSGGIKIVVGK' A
#
# COMPACT_ATOMS: atom_id res chain seq x y z
N MET A 1 -8.72 -8.39 -28.88
CA MET A 1 -7.51 -8.56 -28.05
C MET A 1 -7.86 -8.33 -26.60
N SER A 2 -7.42 -9.18 -25.67
CA SER A 2 -7.69 -8.99 -24.24
C SER A 2 -6.71 -7.98 -23.65
N ASN A 3 -7.21 -6.93 -22.98
CA ASN A 3 -6.40 -5.91 -22.31
C ASN A 3 -5.85 -6.36 -20.94
N LYS A 4 -5.92 -7.66 -20.62
CA LYS A 4 -5.53 -8.21 -19.32
C LYS A 4 -4.21 -8.99 -19.45
N ARG A 5 -3.27 -8.72 -18.55
CA ARG A 5 -2.08 -9.58 -18.34
C ARG A 5 -2.23 -10.28 -16.98
N VAL A 6 -2.27 -11.60 -17.00
CA VAL A 6 -2.40 -12.43 -15.79
C VAL A 6 -1.02 -12.64 -15.16
N LYS A 7 -0.95 -12.54 -13.83
CA LYS A 7 0.22 -12.93 -13.03
C LYS A 7 -0.25 -13.92 -11.98
N SER A 8 0.38 -15.09 -11.92
CA SER A 8 0.14 -16.10 -10.88
C SER A 8 1.04 -15.86 -9.68
N VAL A 9 0.51 -16.12 -8.48
CA VAL A 9 1.26 -16.09 -7.22
C VAL A 9 1.02 -17.41 -6.50
N SER A 10 2.07 -17.93 -5.87
CA SER A 10 2.05 -19.16 -5.09
C SER A 10 2.52 -18.89 -3.67
N PHE A 11 1.94 -19.58 -2.71
CA PHE A 11 2.34 -19.56 -1.30
C PHE A 11 3.06 -20.86 -0.95
N ASN A 12 4.16 -20.76 -0.21
CA ASN A 12 4.84 -21.92 0.35
C ASN A 12 4.19 -22.34 1.67
N THR A 13 3.39 -23.40 1.63
CA THR A 13 2.67 -23.92 2.80
C THR A 13 3.56 -24.56 3.88
N THR A 14 4.84 -24.81 3.57
CA THR A 14 5.82 -25.27 4.57
C THR A 14 6.47 -24.11 5.33
N ASN A 15 6.36 -22.88 4.81
CA ASN A 15 6.77 -21.68 5.52
C ASN A 15 5.63 -21.25 6.47
N PRO A 16 5.85 -21.20 7.79
CA PRO A 16 4.80 -20.85 8.75
C PRO A 16 4.18 -19.47 8.50
N LEU A 17 4.99 -18.49 8.09
CA LEU A 17 4.55 -17.12 7.85
C LEU A 17 3.65 -17.02 6.61
N GLU A 18 4.02 -17.68 5.52
CA GLU A 18 3.19 -17.70 4.31
C GLU A 18 1.89 -18.48 4.53
N ARG A 19 1.91 -19.51 5.37
CA ARG A 19 0.70 -20.21 5.81
C ARG A 19 -0.21 -19.28 6.63
N GLU A 20 0.33 -18.52 7.57
CA GLU A 20 -0.45 -17.52 8.32
C GLU A 20 -1.08 -16.48 7.40
N PHE A 21 -0.39 -16.04 6.35
CA PHE A 21 -0.97 -15.12 5.36
C PHE A 21 -2.15 -15.74 4.62
N LEU A 22 -2.02 -17.00 4.19
CA LEU A 22 -3.13 -17.73 3.57
C LEU A 22 -4.33 -17.84 4.51
N GLU A 23 -4.11 -18.30 5.74
CA GLU A 23 -5.16 -18.48 6.74
C GLU A 23 -5.87 -17.15 7.06
N TYR A 24 -5.11 -16.06 7.22
CA TYR A 24 -5.66 -14.73 7.43
C TYR A 24 -6.54 -14.28 6.27
N MET A 25 -6.07 -14.42 5.02
CA MET A 25 -6.85 -14.04 3.85
C MET A 25 -8.13 -14.87 3.69
N GLU A 26 -8.08 -16.17 3.99
CA GLU A 26 -9.25 -17.04 3.93
C GLU A 26 -10.29 -16.67 4.99
N GLN A 27 -9.86 -16.39 6.23
CA GLN A 27 -10.73 -16.00 7.34
C GLN A 27 -11.42 -14.66 7.07
N GLU A 28 -10.66 -13.66 6.61
CA GLU A 28 -11.15 -12.32 6.32
C GLU A 28 -11.79 -12.20 4.92
N LYS A 29 -11.80 -13.29 4.13
CA LYS A 29 -12.32 -13.35 2.76
C LYS A 29 -11.68 -12.29 1.84
N ILE A 30 -10.38 -12.08 2.00
CA ILE A 30 -9.60 -11.10 1.24
C ILE A 30 -9.19 -11.70 -0.10
N GLU A 31 -9.41 -10.94 -1.18
CA GLU A 31 -8.88 -11.28 -2.50
C GLU A 31 -7.46 -10.73 -2.64
N PHE A 32 -6.47 -11.63 -2.75
CA PHE A 32 -5.05 -11.27 -2.77
C PHE A 32 -4.72 -10.18 -3.81
N SER A 33 -5.26 -10.29 -5.03
CA SER A 33 -4.94 -9.33 -6.10
C SER A 33 -5.48 -7.94 -5.80
N GLY A 34 -6.66 -7.83 -5.19
CA GLY A 34 -7.26 -6.58 -4.74
C GLY A 34 -6.43 -5.94 -3.65
N TYR A 35 -6.11 -6.71 -2.61
CA TYR A 35 -5.30 -6.25 -1.48
C TYR A 35 -3.93 -5.71 -1.93
N VAL A 36 -3.23 -6.44 -2.80
CA VAL A 36 -1.93 -5.98 -3.31
C VAL A 36 -2.06 -4.73 -4.18
N LYS A 37 -3.11 -4.59 -4.99
CA LYS A 37 -3.33 -3.38 -5.79
C LYS A 37 -3.60 -2.16 -4.92
N GLU A 38 -4.34 -2.33 -3.82
CA GLU A 38 -4.58 -1.26 -2.86
C GLU A 38 -3.30 -0.84 -2.16
N LEU A 39 -2.46 -1.80 -1.74
CA LEU A 39 -1.15 -1.50 -1.17
C LEU A 39 -0.23 -0.78 -2.16
N ILE A 40 -0.18 -1.21 -3.42
CA ILE A 40 0.60 -0.53 -4.48
C ILE A 40 0.06 0.89 -4.68
N PHE A 41 -1.26 1.07 -4.73
CA PHE A 41 -1.86 2.39 -4.86
C PHE A 41 -1.49 3.30 -3.69
N ALA A 42 -1.58 2.80 -2.46
CA ALA A 42 -1.21 3.54 -1.25
C ALA A 42 0.28 3.93 -1.28
N ASP A 43 1.18 3.00 -1.61
CA ASP A 43 2.62 3.27 -1.77
C ASP A 43 2.89 4.33 -2.84
N MET A 44 2.21 4.26 -3.99
CA MET A 44 2.29 5.29 -5.03
C MET A 44 1.83 6.66 -4.50
N GLN A 45 0.75 6.72 -3.73
CA GLN A 45 0.29 7.98 -3.14
C GLN A 45 1.30 8.50 -2.12
N HIS A 46 1.88 7.64 -1.28
CA HIS A 46 2.89 8.04 -0.30
C HIS A 46 4.17 8.59 -0.97
N ARG A 47 4.63 7.98 -2.06
CA ARG A 47 5.82 8.44 -2.80
C ARG A 47 5.58 9.71 -3.61
N ASN A 48 4.37 9.88 -4.15
CA ASN A 48 3.99 11.04 -4.93
C ASN A 48 3.39 12.17 -4.09
N ALA A 49 3.12 11.93 -2.81
CA ALA A 49 2.69 12.97 -1.89
C ALA A 49 3.86 13.95 -1.73
N PRO A 50 3.71 15.22 -2.17
CA PRO A 50 4.75 16.19 -1.94
C PRO A 50 5.02 16.28 -0.44
N LEU A 51 6.29 16.31 -0.03
CA LEU A 51 6.69 16.42 1.37
C LEU A 51 5.99 17.64 1.97
N LYS A 52 4.95 17.41 2.77
CA LYS A 52 4.26 18.47 3.52
C LYS A 52 5.11 18.79 4.73
N ILE A 53 6.05 19.72 4.58
CA ILE A 53 6.80 20.25 5.70
C ILE A 53 5.92 21.33 6.34
N VAL A 54 5.31 20.99 7.49
CA VAL A 54 4.58 21.95 8.30
C VAL A 54 5.58 22.68 9.19
N GLN A 55 5.94 23.92 8.81
CA GLN A 55 6.74 24.79 9.66
C GLN A 55 5.81 25.64 10.53
N ARG A 56 5.94 25.53 11.86
CA ARG A 56 5.33 26.50 12.77
C ARG A 56 6.11 27.80 12.68
N ILE A 57 5.45 28.91 12.35
CA ILE A 57 6.08 30.23 12.39
C ILE A 57 6.02 30.77 13.82
N ASN A 58 7.09 31.46 14.24
CA ASN A 58 7.27 31.99 15.60
C ASN A 58 6.17 33.00 16.04
N SER A 59 5.30 33.43 15.13
CA SER A 59 4.17 34.34 15.36
C SER A 59 2.82 33.64 15.58
N GLY A 60 2.79 32.31 15.78
CA GLY A 60 1.57 31.56 16.13
C GLY A 60 0.75 31.05 14.95
N GLY A 61 1.22 31.25 13.71
CA GLY A 61 0.61 30.66 12.51
C GLY A 61 1.21 29.30 12.12
N ILE A 62 0.49 28.55 11.29
CA ILE A 62 0.97 27.30 10.67
C ILE A 62 1.28 27.62 9.21
N LYS A 63 2.54 27.41 8.77
CA LYS A 63 2.94 27.51 7.37
C LYS A 63 3.11 26.11 6.77
N ILE A 64 2.28 25.77 5.79
CA ILE A 64 2.39 24.51 5.05
C ILE A 64 3.26 24.77 3.83
N VAL A 65 4.44 24.15 3.77
CA VAL A 65 5.34 24.19 2.61
C VAL A 65 5.24 22.86 1.88
N VAL A 66 4.97 22.91 0.58
CA VAL A 66 4.81 21.75 -0.30
C VAL A 66 6.08 21.61 -1.14
N GLY A 67 6.94 20.63 -0.83
CA GLY A 67 8.15 20.34 -1.61
C GLY A 67 7.84 19.47 -2.83
N LYS A 68 8.35 19.84 -4.00
CA LYS A 68 8.37 19.01 -5.22
C LYS A 68 9.64 18.17 -5.27
#